data_AF-A0A917PK38-F1
#
_entry.id   AF-A0A917PK38-F1
#
_cell.length_a   1.000
_cell.length_b   1.000
_cell.length_c   1.000
_cell.angle_alpha   90.00
_cell.angle_beta   90.00
_cell.angle_gamma   90.00
#
_symmetry.space_group_name_H-M   'P 1'
#
loop_
_entity.id
_entity.type
_entity.pdbx_description
1 polymer ?
#
loop_
_entity_poly.entity_id
_entity_poly.type
_entity_poly.pdbx_seq_one_letter_code
_entity_poly.pdbx_strand_id
1 'polypeptide(L)'
;MKQLSLGLLALMSTCAQRPAPPVPVSVPQGTSVSSAALVGSYAVQSRVPNFTQPVYDRLRYTPRASTLRGYEGWDVLRDEQPLTAGAPGRSSVLEVRLNRPARAAVIVRTARPPRWARDWKVGTPVVLDGEAYLTYVRDVPAGWLRVDASADPQSGPGRSPWLLLAEAGGMPSPAPRVPPGRTLPAPNAPCPGWVHDAYRATGPDGKTYPTWHPQIDPVYWCTFGHEHGSQPPAGVTPLYGYVAARHGMTEPHAGFKTYTVQSGEDRWTFTQHFGTSGVGRACTRFHSVDVAFTRRGVLKADLHFMGDFGNGVAVVRGDTTVPISSCPPQDRLARSTLGPDGQLLTTGTRALLLHPNEGYEPWRVSAERLALGLSLQGLTFDTGDPRTQCAEASCRTLVVRQEAWGVDHRLTFNRPPVLRATREASGVFWTDPTGETLVSAQSPGATRQFLAPGTDVTGPSGTCWTPDAWAGLMACGGTVLAPSKVLEDSIAPDGGN
;
A
#
# COMPACT_ATOMS: atom_id res chain seq x y z
N MET A 1 -9.75 23.92 59.82
CA MET A 1 -8.91 23.08 58.93
C MET A 1 -9.81 22.49 57.85
N LYS A 2 -9.75 23.00 56.62
CA LYS A 2 -10.49 22.47 55.46
C LYS A 2 -9.49 21.73 54.58
N GLN A 3 -9.69 20.43 54.39
CA GLN A 3 -8.90 19.61 53.47
C GLN A 3 -9.39 19.83 52.04
N LEU A 4 -8.47 20.25 51.17
CA LEU A 4 -8.64 20.32 49.72
C LEU A 4 -8.20 18.98 49.13
N SER A 5 -9.13 18.30 48.46
CA SER A 5 -8.90 17.13 47.61
C SER A 5 -8.37 17.58 46.24
N LEU A 6 -7.08 17.31 45.97
CA LEU A 6 -6.52 17.41 44.61
C LEU A 6 -6.92 16.16 43.80
N GLY A 7 -7.66 16.39 42.72
CA GLY A 7 -7.93 15.39 41.69
C GLY A 7 -6.69 15.11 40.85
N LEU A 8 -6.33 13.83 40.74
CA LEU A 8 -5.24 13.32 39.93
C LEU A 8 -5.73 13.21 38.47
N LEU A 9 -5.39 14.18 37.62
CA LEU A 9 -5.55 14.06 36.17
C LEU A 9 -4.50 13.06 35.65
N ALA A 10 -4.94 11.86 35.27
CA ALA A 10 -4.10 10.91 34.56
C ALA A 10 -3.85 11.42 33.13
N LEU A 11 -2.67 11.99 32.89
CA LEU A 11 -2.13 12.20 31.56
C LEU A 11 -1.93 10.82 30.91
N MET A 12 -2.82 10.47 29.97
CA MET A 12 -2.58 9.38 29.04
C MET A 12 -1.39 9.75 28.16
N SER A 13 -0.21 9.34 28.61
CA SER A 13 1.00 9.33 27.81
C SER A 13 0.77 8.41 26.62
N THR A 14 0.67 8.99 25.43
CA THR A 14 0.72 8.25 24.17
C THR A 14 2.08 7.55 24.12
N CYS A 15 2.09 6.25 24.46
CA CYS A 15 3.25 5.40 24.21
C CYS A 15 3.54 5.49 22.71
N ALA A 16 4.59 6.22 22.35
CA ALA A 16 5.18 6.14 21.03
C ALA A 16 5.52 4.67 20.79
N GLN A 17 4.70 3.99 20.00
CA GLN A 17 4.87 2.59 19.66
C GLN A 17 6.30 2.43 19.12
N ARG A 18 7.08 1.53 19.73
CA ARG A 18 8.35 1.12 19.13
C ARG A 18 8.04 0.66 17.70
N PRO A 19 8.76 1.15 16.68
CA PRO A 19 8.52 0.72 15.31
C PRO A 19 8.66 -0.80 15.27
N ALA A 20 7.65 -1.47 14.73
CA ALA A 20 7.67 -2.91 14.55
C ALA A 20 8.96 -3.32 13.80
N PRO A 21 9.54 -4.50 14.09
CA PRO A 21 10.68 -5.00 13.33
C PRO A 21 10.34 -4.99 11.82
N PRO A 22 11.33 -4.67 10.97
CA PRO A 22 11.10 -4.52 9.54
C PRO A 22 10.55 -5.82 8.95
N VAL A 23 9.44 -5.70 8.20
CA VAL A 23 8.95 -6.81 7.37
C VAL A 23 9.95 -7.00 6.22
N PRO A 24 10.44 -8.23 5.97
CA PRO A 24 11.28 -8.51 4.81
C PRO A 24 10.62 -7.96 3.55
N VAL A 25 11.38 -7.25 2.73
CA VAL A 25 10.87 -6.73 1.47
C VAL A 25 10.53 -7.89 0.54
N SER A 26 9.33 -7.89 -0.03
CA SER A 26 8.95 -8.86 -1.06
C SER A 26 9.86 -8.63 -2.28
N VAL A 27 10.56 -9.68 -2.70
CA VAL A 27 11.42 -9.66 -3.89
C VAL A 27 10.86 -10.60 -4.95
N PRO A 28 11.11 -10.34 -6.24
CA PRO A 28 10.63 -11.22 -7.31
C PRO A 28 11.14 -12.67 -7.14
N GLN A 29 10.34 -13.65 -7.54
CA GLN A 29 10.73 -15.06 -7.43
C GLN A 29 12.04 -15.33 -8.19
N GLY A 30 12.95 -16.09 -7.55
CA GLY A 30 14.28 -16.37 -8.11
C GLY A 30 15.32 -15.29 -7.83
N THR A 31 14.96 -14.21 -7.13
CA THR A 31 15.91 -13.22 -6.62
C THR A 31 16.14 -13.39 -5.11
N SER A 32 17.31 -12.99 -4.63
CA SER A 32 17.62 -12.97 -3.20
C SER A 32 17.43 -11.57 -2.62
N VAL A 33 17.13 -11.47 -1.33
CA VAL A 33 17.12 -10.19 -0.60
C VAL A 33 18.49 -9.50 -0.67
N SER A 34 19.59 -10.26 -0.79
CA SER A 34 20.92 -9.70 -1.01
C SER A 34 21.10 -9.02 -2.38
N SER A 35 20.22 -9.31 -3.34
CA SER A 35 20.19 -8.65 -4.64
C SER A 35 19.36 -7.36 -4.64
N ALA A 36 18.63 -7.05 -3.55
CA ALA A 36 17.91 -5.80 -3.41
C ALA A 36 18.88 -4.61 -3.42
N ALA A 37 18.41 -3.45 -3.87
CA ALA A 37 19.04 -2.17 -3.66
C ALA A 37 19.29 -1.91 -2.16
N LEU A 38 20.25 -1.03 -1.84
CA LEU A 38 20.51 -0.64 -0.45
C LEU A 38 19.30 0.09 0.14
N VAL A 39 18.67 0.95 -0.67
CA VAL A 39 17.43 1.65 -0.31
C VAL A 39 16.25 0.71 -0.53
N GLY A 40 15.45 0.50 0.50
CA GLY A 40 14.19 -0.25 0.42
C GLY A 40 12.97 0.65 0.31
N SER A 41 13.00 1.82 0.93
CA SER A 41 12.01 2.88 0.77
C SER A 41 12.60 4.21 1.25
N TYR A 42 11.97 5.32 0.89
CA TYR A 42 12.33 6.63 1.39
C TYR A 42 11.09 7.50 1.55
N ALA A 43 11.18 8.53 2.40
CA ALA A 43 10.16 9.55 2.57
C ALA A 43 10.84 10.90 2.85
N VAL A 44 10.37 11.97 2.20
CA VAL A 44 10.69 13.34 2.62
C VAL A 44 9.58 13.85 3.50
N GLN A 45 9.83 14.00 4.79
CA GLN A 45 8.90 14.64 5.70
C GLN A 45 9.11 16.15 5.65
N SER A 46 8.25 16.90 4.96
CA SER A 46 8.21 18.36 5.14
C SER A 46 7.49 18.67 6.45
N ARG A 47 8.16 19.22 7.49
CA ARG A 47 7.45 19.74 8.68
C ARG A 47 6.67 20.99 8.32
N VAL A 48 5.45 20.79 7.87
CA VAL A 48 4.39 21.79 7.98
C VAL A 48 3.75 21.60 9.37
N PRO A 49 3.29 22.65 10.07
CA PRO A 49 2.48 22.45 11.26
C PRO A 49 1.37 21.44 10.95
N ASN A 50 1.40 20.27 11.61
CA ASN A 50 0.43 19.17 11.55
C ASN A 50 0.54 18.13 10.41
N PHE A 51 1.56 18.13 9.55
CA PHE A 51 1.56 17.20 8.39
C PHE A 51 2.90 16.53 8.07
N THR A 52 2.85 15.29 7.59
CA THR A 52 3.98 14.51 7.07
C THR A 52 3.50 13.66 5.91
N GLN A 53 3.87 14.00 4.67
CA GLN A 53 3.53 13.21 3.48
C GLN A 53 4.82 12.69 2.85
N PRO A 54 4.95 11.37 2.58
CA PRO A 54 6.05 10.89 1.77
C PRO A 54 5.89 11.45 0.36
N VAL A 55 6.95 12.06 -0.16
CA VAL A 55 7.00 12.59 -1.53
C VAL A 55 7.94 11.74 -2.37
N TYR A 56 7.40 10.98 -3.32
CA TYR A 56 8.18 10.00 -4.05
C TYR A 56 8.66 10.45 -5.43
N ASP A 57 7.92 11.34 -6.08
CA ASP A 57 8.23 11.93 -7.39
C ASP A 57 9.40 12.95 -7.35
N ARG A 58 9.75 13.43 -6.15
CA ARG A 58 10.83 14.40 -5.96
C ARG A 58 12.21 13.81 -5.85
N LEU A 59 12.30 12.68 -5.15
CA LEU A 59 13.57 12.03 -4.92
C LEU A 59 13.83 11.04 -6.03
N ARG A 60 15.07 11.04 -6.51
CA ARG A 60 15.54 10.04 -7.44
C ARG A 60 16.67 9.25 -6.82
N TYR A 61 16.50 7.93 -6.79
CA TYR A 61 17.54 7.01 -6.40
C TYR A 61 18.11 6.34 -7.64
N THR A 62 19.43 6.39 -7.75
CA THR A 62 20.19 5.82 -8.87
C THR A 62 21.27 4.91 -8.29
N PRO A 63 21.04 3.59 -8.24
CA PRO A 63 22.00 2.65 -7.69
C PRO A 63 23.26 2.62 -8.56
N ARG A 64 24.43 2.58 -7.91
CA ARG A 64 25.76 2.49 -8.52
C ARG A 64 26.13 3.60 -9.50
N ALA A 65 25.53 4.79 -9.35
CA ALA A 65 25.60 5.85 -10.35
C ALA A 65 26.57 6.99 -9.99
N SER A 66 27.11 7.04 -8.77
CA SER A 66 28.00 8.12 -8.36
C SER A 66 29.30 8.09 -9.16
N THR A 67 29.65 9.24 -9.74
CA THR A 67 30.96 9.51 -10.38
C THR A 67 31.80 10.47 -9.54
N LEU A 68 31.35 10.80 -8.33
CA LEU A 68 32.02 11.75 -7.45
C LEU A 68 33.29 11.14 -6.88
N ARG A 69 34.37 11.93 -6.88
CA ARG A 69 35.68 11.49 -6.41
C ARG A 69 35.61 11.01 -4.95
N GLY A 70 36.07 9.79 -4.70
CA GLY A 70 36.04 9.16 -3.37
C GLY A 70 34.72 8.45 -3.03
N TYR A 71 33.75 8.47 -3.95
CA TYR A 71 32.44 7.82 -3.84
C TYR A 71 32.03 7.17 -5.16
N GLU A 72 32.98 6.78 -6.00
CA GLU A 72 32.73 6.20 -7.31
C GLU A 72 31.95 4.88 -7.18
N GLY A 73 30.89 4.74 -7.97
CA GLY A 73 30.02 3.56 -7.94
C GLY A 73 29.11 3.47 -6.72
N TRP A 74 29.08 4.47 -5.84
CA TRP A 74 28.08 4.52 -4.77
C TRP A 74 26.69 4.81 -5.35
N ASP A 75 25.65 4.37 -4.65
CA ASP A 75 24.29 4.73 -4.98
C ASP A 75 24.05 6.21 -4.64
N VAL A 76 23.20 6.88 -5.42
CA VAL A 76 22.87 8.31 -5.21
C VAL A 76 21.38 8.44 -4.99
N LEU A 77 20.98 9.01 -3.84
CA LEU A 77 19.63 9.50 -3.57
C LEU A 77 19.69 11.03 -3.51
N ARG A 78 18.96 11.70 -4.40
CA ARG A 78 18.94 13.17 -4.49
C ARG A 78 17.56 13.69 -4.83
N ASP A 79 17.29 14.92 -4.42
CA ASP A 79 16.10 15.67 -4.83
C ASP A 79 16.34 16.26 -6.23
N GLU A 80 15.44 15.99 -7.19
CA GLU A 80 15.51 16.55 -8.54
C GLU A 80 14.88 17.94 -8.63
N GLN A 81 14.08 18.33 -7.62
CA GLN A 81 13.49 19.66 -7.54
C GLN A 81 14.05 20.40 -6.33
N PRO A 82 14.46 21.68 -6.44
CA PRO A 82 14.78 22.47 -5.25
C PRO A 82 13.61 22.38 -4.26
N LEU A 83 13.88 22.19 -2.96
CA LEU A 83 12.89 22.53 -1.95
C LEU A 83 12.59 24.01 -2.17
N THR A 84 11.45 24.34 -2.80
CA THR A 84 10.83 25.65 -2.63
C THR A 84 10.69 25.77 -1.13
N ALA A 85 11.54 26.61 -0.54
CA ALA A 85 11.65 26.74 0.89
C ALA A 85 10.22 26.84 1.43
N GLY A 86 9.81 25.81 2.18
CA GLY A 86 8.66 25.97 3.04
C GLY A 86 8.90 27.25 3.83
N ALA A 87 7.85 28.05 4.00
CA ALA A 87 7.91 29.32 4.72
C ALA A 87 8.90 29.27 5.90
N PRO A 88 9.67 30.35 6.17
CA PRO A 88 10.69 30.37 7.21
C PRO A 88 10.27 29.61 8.48
N GLY A 89 11.05 28.60 8.87
CA GLY A 89 10.76 27.74 10.03
C GLY A 89 10.28 26.31 9.73
N ARG A 90 10.20 25.89 8.46
CA ARG A 90 9.93 24.48 8.10
C ARG A 90 11.23 23.70 7.90
N SER A 91 11.44 22.62 8.67
CA SER A 91 12.52 21.66 8.42
C SER A 91 11.98 20.46 7.64
N SER A 92 12.72 20.03 6.60
CA SER A 92 12.42 18.77 5.93
C SER A 92 13.31 17.67 6.50
N VAL A 93 12.78 16.48 6.75
CA VAL A 93 13.56 15.31 7.18
C VAL A 93 13.54 14.30 6.04
N LEU A 94 14.71 13.91 5.56
CA LEU A 94 14.84 12.77 4.68
C LEU A 94 14.94 11.51 5.52
N GLU A 95 13.99 10.60 5.36
CA GLU A 95 14.00 9.28 5.98
C GLU A 95 14.21 8.23 4.92
N VAL A 96 15.19 7.36 5.12
CA VAL A 96 15.54 6.30 4.18
C VAL A 96 15.56 4.99 4.95
N ARG A 97 14.81 3.99 4.48
CA ARG A 97 14.88 2.63 5.01
C ARG A 97 15.93 1.87 4.22
N LEU A 98 16.96 1.39 4.91
CA LEU A 98 18.02 0.58 4.35
C LEU A 98 17.71 -0.91 4.54
N ASN A 99 17.84 -1.69 3.47
CA ASN A 99 17.60 -3.13 3.47
C ASN A 99 18.68 -3.93 4.23
N ARG A 100 19.87 -3.34 4.39
CA ARG A 100 21.04 -3.96 5.03
C ARG A 100 21.98 -2.88 5.58
N PRO A 101 22.96 -3.24 6.45
CA PRO A 101 23.97 -2.30 6.92
C PRO A 101 24.71 -1.66 5.74
N ALA A 102 24.98 -0.36 5.85
CA ALA A 102 25.54 0.45 4.77
C ALA A 102 26.57 1.44 5.30
N ARG A 103 27.36 2.00 4.40
CA ARG A 103 28.11 3.23 4.64
C ARG A 103 27.39 4.38 3.94
N ALA A 104 26.98 5.37 4.71
CA ALA A 104 26.27 6.54 4.22
C ALA A 104 27.22 7.74 4.17
N ALA A 105 27.17 8.52 3.10
CA ALA A 105 27.80 9.82 3.01
C ALA A 105 26.75 10.88 2.66
N VAL A 106 26.66 11.95 3.45
CA VAL A 106 25.75 13.06 3.19
C VAL A 106 26.54 14.25 2.66
N ILE A 107 26.17 14.72 1.47
CA ILE A 107 26.70 15.96 0.89
C ILE A 107 25.89 17.11 1.47
N VAL A 108 26.52 17.92 2.31
CA VAL A 108 25.89 19.08 2.95
C VAL A 108 26.07 20.30 2.06
N ARG A 109 24.96 20.80 1.52
CA ARG A 109 24.92 21.90 0.54
C ARG A 109 24.55 23.25 1.18
N THR A 110 24.93 23.43 2.44
CA THR A 110 24.67 24.63 3.25
C THR A 110 25.98 25.20 3.79
N ALA A 111 26.05 26.52 3.99
CA ALA A 111 27.25 27.20 4.46
C ALA A 111 27.71 26.74 5.86
N ARG A 112 26.75 26.34 6.71
CA ARG A 112 27.02 25.76 8.04
C ARG A 112 26.51 24.32 8.10
N PRO A 113 27.30 23.37 8.60
CA PRO A 113 26.85 21.99 8.72
C PRO A 113 25.79 21.84 9.82
N PRO A 114 24.78 20.99 9.60
CA PRO A 114 23.74 20.73 10.59
C PRO A 114 24.32 20.08 11.85
N ARG A 115 23.65 20.26 13.00
CA ARG A 115 24.13 19.74 14.29
C ARG A 115 24.36 18.23 14.26
N TRP A 116 23.45 17.47 13.63
CA TRP A 116 23.56 16.01 13.53
C TRP A 116 24.80 15.54 12.75
N ALA A 117 25.31 16.35 11.81
CA ALA A 117 26.48 15.99 11.00
C ALA A 117 27.78 16.04 11.80
N ARG A 118 27.80 16.72 12.96
CA ARG A 118 28.98 16.82 13.82
C ARG A 118 29.40 15.48 14.42
N ASP A 119 28.46 14.56 14.56
CA ASP A 119 28.71 13.21 15.07
C ASP A 119 29.19 12.24 13.97
N TRP A 120 29.26 12.72 12.72
CA TRP A 120 29.71 11.95 11.56
C TRP A 120 31.14 12.35 11.20
N LYS A 121 31.90 11.44 10.60
CA LYS A 121 33.29 11.73 10.19
C LYS A 121 33.27 12.59 8.93
N VAL A 122 34.10 13.62 8.87
CA VAL A 122 34.29 14.38 7.62
C VAL A 122 34.90 13.45 6.56
N GLY A 123 34.28 13.41 5.39
CA GLY A 123 34.70 12.58 4.25
C GLY A 123 35.50 13.36 3.21
N THR A 124 35.66 12.75 2.03
CA THR A 124 36.28 13.41 0.87
C THR A 124 35.35 14.52 0.37
N PRO A 125 35.80 15.78 0.27
CA PRO A 125 34.99 16.85 -0.32
C PRO A 125 34.63 16.54 -1.77
N VAL A 126 33.43 16.94 -2.19
CA VAL A 126 32.92 16.71 -3.55
C VAL A 126 32.69 18.05 -4.25
N VAL A 127 32.89 18.06 -5.58
CA VAL A 127 32.59 19.24 -6.40
C VAL A 127 31.30 19.00 -7.15
N LEU A 128 30.30 19.86 -6.95
CA LEU A 128 29.04 19.85 -7.69
C LEU A 128 28.84 21.24 -8.30
N ASP A 129 28.56 21.30 -9.60
CA ASP A 129 28.32 22.56 -10.32
C ASP A 129 29.44 23.61 -10.14
N GLY A 130 30.70 23.14 -10.01
CA GLY A 130 31.88 23.99 -9.79
C GLY A 130 32.11 24.43 -8.34
N GLU A 131 31.23 24.08 -7.41
CA GLU A 131 31.34 24.42 -5.99
C GLU A 131 31.75 23.20 -5.16
N ALA A 132 32.67 23.39 -4.20
CA ALA A 132 33.13 22.35 -3.30
C ALA A 132 32.22 22.24 -2.06
N TYR A 133 31.76 21.03 -1.76
CA TYR A 133 30.89 20.71 -0.64
C TYR A 133 31.54 19.71 0.31
N LEU A 134 31.31 19.91 1.61
CA LEU A 134 31.71 18.96 2.63
C LEU A 134 30.79 17.72 2.61
N THR A 135 31.41 16.58 2.85
CA THR A 135 30.72 15.31 3.03
C THR A 135 30.90 14.82 4.46
N TYR A 136 29.87 14.15 4.96
CA TYR A 136 29.87 13.55 6.29
C TYR A 136 29.52 12.07 6.16
N VAL A 137 30.36 11.20 6.68
CA VAL A 137 30.33 9.76 6.45
C VAL A 137 30.13 9.00 7.76
N ARG A 138 29.27 7.97 7.72
CA ARG A 138 29.00 7.10 8.86
C ARG A 138 28.60 5.70 8.39
N ASP A 139 29.05 4.69 9.11
CA ASP A 139 28.51 3.33 8.98
C ASP A 139 27.18 3.26 9.74
N VAL A 140 26.15 2.76 9.08
CA VAL A 140 24.76 2.76 9.56
C VAL A 140 24.22 1.32 9.51
N PRO A 141 23.44 0.89 10.52
CA PRO A 141 22.80 -0.42 10.48
C PRO A 141 21.70 -0.45 9.42
N ALA A 142 21.18 -1.65 9.13
CA ALA A 142 19.92 -1.79 8.41
C ALA A 142 18.78 -1.07 9.17
N GLY A 143 17.73 -0.65 8.46
CA GLY A 143 16.60 0.07 9.03
C GLY A 143 16.63 1.56 8.70
N TRP A 144 16.05 2.38 9.57
CA TRP A 144 15.81 3.80 9.27
C TRP A 144 17.06 4.67 9.49
N LEU A 145 17.49 5.33 8.42
CA LEU A 145 18.41 6.46 8.42
C LEU A 145 17.62 7.76 8.30
N ARG A 146 17.81 8.67 9.25
CA ARG A 146 17.22 10.02 9.24
C ARG A 146 18.30 11.06 8.96
N VAL A 147 18.05 11.93 7.99
CA VAL A 147 18.92 13.04 7.59
C VAL A 147 18.08 14.31 7.56
N ASP A 148 18.28 15.20 8.53
CA ASP A 148 17.54 16.47 8.53
C ASP A 148 18.12 17.41 7.47
N ALA A 149 17.28 17.86 6.54
CA ALA A 149 17.57 19.03 5.74
C ALA A 149 17.46 20.25 6.66
N SER A 150 18.60 20.70 7.18
CA SER A 150 18.68 21.93 7.96
C SER A 150 18.29 23.10 7.07
N ALA A 151 17.09 23.63 7.29
CA ALA A 151 16.80 25.02 6.94
C ALA A 151 17.63 25.89 7.89
N ASP A 152 18.88 26.18 7.53
CA ASP A 152 19.56 27.31 8.14
C ASP A 152 18.88 28.57 7.59
N PRO A 153 18.14 29.34 8.41
CA PRO A 153 17.36 30.48 7.93
C PRO A 153 18.23 31.59 7.34
N GLN A 154 19.55 31.55 7.55
CA GLN A 154 20.49 32.56 7.01
C GLN A 154 21.10 32.20 5.65
N SER A 155 20.93 30.98 5.13
CA SER A 155 21.62 30.52 3.90
C SER A 155 20.76 30.46 2.63
N GLY A 156 19.62 31.18 2.62
CA GLY A 156 18.71 31.21 1.46
C GLY A 156 17.88 29.92 1.34
N PRO A 157 17.22 29.64 0.19
CA PRO A 157 16.43 28.43 0.03
C PRO A 157 17.31 27.20 0.25
N GLY A 158 17.03 26.44 1.31
CA GLY A 158 17.81 25.28 1.71
C GLY A 158 17.82 24.22 0.61
N ARG A 159 19.01 23.91 0.10
CA ARG A 159 19.21 22.79 -0.85
C ARG A 159 19.11 21.47 -0.07
N SER A 160 18.25 20.56 -0.52
CA SER A 160 18.16 19.19 0.03
C SER A 160 19.55 18.54 0.02
N PRO A 161 19.96 17.87 1.12
CA PRO A 161 21.20 17.12 1.11
C PRO A 161 21.11 15.99 0.09
N TRP A 162 22.23 15.66 -0.55
CA TRP A 162 22.34 14.43 -1.32
C TRP A 162 22.86 13.33 -0.40
N LEU A 163 22.30 12.13 -0.54
CA LEU A 163 22.72 10.96 0.20
C LEU A 163 23.40 9.99 -0.77
N LEU A 164 24.65 9.66 -0.49
CA LEU A 164 25.40 8.61 -1.16
C LEU A 164 25.41 7.38 -0.27
N LEU A 165 25.21 6.21 -0.85
CA LEU A 165 25.15 4.94 -0.11
C LEU A 165 26.06 3.90 -0.75
N ALA A 166 26.78 3.18 0.09
CA ALA A 166 27.57 2.02 -0.27
C ALA A 166 27.31 0.88 0.70
N GLU A 167 27.73 -0.32 0.33
CA GLU A 167 27.75 -1.46 1.24
C GLU A 167 28.60 -1.14 2.48
N ALA A 168 28.38 -1.90 3.56
CA ALA A 168 29.25 -1.83 4.72
C ALA A 168 30.73 -1.96 4.30
N GLY A 169 31.57 -1.03 4.75
CA GLY A 169 32.97 -0.92 4.30
C GLY A 169 33.20 0.05 3.14
N GLY A 170 32.15 0.66 2.56
CA GLY A 170 32.28 1.71 1.54
C GLY A 170 32.43 1.21 0.11
N MET A 171 32.12 -0.06 -0.15
CA MET A 171 32.15 -0.64 -1.50
C MET A 171 30.84 -0.37 -2.25
N PRO A 172 30.88 -0.15 -3.57
CA PRO A 172 29.68 -0.10 -4.42
C PRO A 172 28.73 -1.28 -4.16
N SER A 173 27.42 -1.03 -4.24
CA SER A 173 26.43 -2.10 -4.19
C SER A 173 26.63 -3.03 -5.40
N PRO A 174 26.46 -4.36 -5.25
CA PRO A 174 26.57 -5.27 -6.38
C PRO A 174 25.48 -4.98 -7.41
N ALA A 175 25.78 -5.21 -8.69
CA ALA A 175 24.76 -5.15 -9.73
C ALA A 175 23.74 -6.29 -9.53
N PRO A 176 22.43 -6.04 -9.75
CA PRO A 176 21.43 -7.08 -9.66
C PRO A 176 21.64 -8.10 -10.79
N ARG A 177 21.37 -9.37 -10.50
CA ARG A 177 21.41 -10.43 -11.52
C ARG A 177 20.20 -10.28 -12.42
N VAL A 178 20.42 -10.35 -13.74
CA VAL A 178 19.34 -10.35 -14.74
C VAL A 178 19.25 -11.74 -15.36
N PRO A 179 18.05 -12.32 -15.53
CA PRO A 179 17.90 -13.61 -16.21
C PRO A 179 18.49 -13.59 -17.63
N PRO A 180 19.06 -14.70 -18.11
CA PRO A 180 19.60 -14.79 -19.47
C PRO A 180 18.57 -14.36 -20.52
N GLY A 181 19.01 -13.57 -21.50
CA GLY A 181 18.16 -13.08 -22.60
C GLY A 181 17.21 -11.93 -22.23
N ARG A 182 17.24 -11.42 -20.98
CA ARG A 182 16.49 -10.24 -20.57
C ARG A 182 17.39 -9.00 -20.52
N THR A 183 16.80 -7.83 -20.76
CA THR A 183 17.46 -6.54 -20.61
C THR A 183 17.51 -6.14 -19.14
N LEU A 184 18.62 -5.51 -18.71
CA LEU A 184 18.72 -4.91 -17.38
C LEU A 184 17.70 -3.77 -17.27
N PRO A 185 16.74 -3.81 -16.32
CA PRO A 185 15.81 -2.72 -16.13
C PRO A 185 16.54 -1.45 -15.69
N ALA A 186 16.09 -0.30 -16.20
CA ALA A 186 16.65 0.99 -15.83
C ALA A 186 15.98 1.53 -14.54
N PRO A 187 16.75 1.99 -13.55
CA PRO A 187 16.21 2.66 -12.37
C PRO A 187 15.38 3.89 -12.73
N ASN A 188 14.24 4.08 -12.05
CA ASN A 188 13.27 5.16 -12.27
C ASN A 188 12.62 5.16 -13.66
N ALA A 189 12.67 4.03 -14.37
CA ALA A 189 11.90 3.80 -15.59
C ALA A 189 10.81 2.75 -15.33
N PRO A 190 9.80 2.60 -16.20
CA PRO A 190 8.85 1.50 -16.13
C PRO A 190 9.53 0.13 -16.01
N CYS A 191 9.05 -0.70 -15.10
CA CYS A 191 9.48 -2.09 -15.02
C CYS A 191 9.04 -2.86 -16.28
N PRO A 192 9.91 -3.71 -16.86
CA PRO A 192 9.49 -4.60 -17.93
C PRO A 192 8.54 -5.67 -17.39
N GLY A 193 7.65 -6.17 -18.25
CA GLY A 193 6.63 -7.15 -17.85
C GLY A 193 7.18 -8.40 -17.16
N TRP A 194 8.40 -8.85 -17.48
CA TRP A 194 8.99 -10.02 -16.82
C TRP A 194 9.37 -9.79 -15.34
N VAL A 195 9.65 -8.55 -14.94
CA VAL A 195 9.88 -8.20 -13.52
C VAL A 195 8.55 -8.25 -12.78
N HIS A 196 7.51 -7.65 -13.36
CA HIS A 196 6.15 -7.69 -12.84
C HIS A 196 5.65 -9.13 -12.68
N ASP A 197 5.80 -9.93 -13.73
CA ASP A 197 5.40 -11.32 -13.78
C ASP A 197 6.22 -12.23 -12.87
N ALA A 198 7.30 -11.77 -12.27
CA ALA A 198 8.07 -12.54 -11.29
C ALA A 198 7.48 -12.44 -9.87
N TYR A 199 6.52 -11.53 -9.62
CA TYR A 199 5.75 -11.47 -8.38
C TYR A 199 4.59 -12.45 -8.43
N ARG A 200 4.88 -13.67 -7.97
CA ARG A 200 3.93 -14.78 -7.98
C ARG A 200 3.96 -15.55 -6.67
N ALA A 201 2.83 -16.18 -6.36
CA ALA A 201 2.64 -17.04 -5.22
C ALA A 201 1.94 -18.34 -5.65
N THR A 202 2.22 -19.44 -4.95
CA THR A 202 1.53 -20.71 -5.20
C THR A 202 0.31 -20.78 -4.29
N GLY A 203 -0.87 -20.90 -4.90
CA GLY A 203 -2.13 -21.06 -4.19
C GLY A 203 -2.31 -22.47 -3.64
N PRO A 204 -3.33 -22.71 -2.80
CA PRO A 204 -3.56 -24.02 -2.20
C PRO A 204 -3.96 -25.12 -3.17
N ASP A 205 -4.35 -24.78 -4.40
CA ASP A 205 -4.64 -25.71 -5.48
C ASP A 205 -3.38 -26.06 -6.31
N GLY A 206 -2.20 -25.61 -5.88
CA GLY A 206 -0.93 -25.85 -6.53
C GLY A 206 -0.67 -24.97 -7.76
N LYS A 207 -1.61 -24.09 -8.12
CA LYS A 207 -1.43 -23.15 -9.24
C LYS A 207 -0.69 -21.90 -8.81
N THR A 208 -0.09 -21.23 -9.78
CA THR A 208 0.61 -19.98 -9.56
C THR A 208 -0.31 -18.79 -9.85
N TYR A 209 -0.39 -17.87 -8.90
CA TYR A 209 -1.16 -16.64 -8.98
C TYR A 209 -0.22 -15.44 -8.92
N PRO A 210 -0.55 -14.32 -9.56
CA PRO A 210 0.09 -13.06 -9.21
C PRO A 210 -0.12 -12.73 -7.72
N THR A 211 0.79 -11.95 -7.15
CA THR A 211 0.75 -11.54 -5.75
C THR A 211 1.18 -10.09 -5.61
N TRP A 212 1.15 -9.58 -4.38
CA TRP A 212 1.54 -8.21 -4.06
C TRP A 212 2.99 -7.93 -4.51
N HIS A 213 3.17 -6.78 -5.14
CA HIS A 213 4.47 -6.17 -5.38
C HIS A 213 4.48 -4.73 -4.85
N PRO A 214 5.64 -4.23 -4.40
CA PRO A 214 5.78 -2.81 -4.08
C PRO A 214 5.62 -1.98 -5.37
N GLN A 215 5.32 -0.68 -5.25
CA GLN A 215 5.24 0.22 -6.41
C GLN A 215 6.58 0.40 -7.15
N ILE A 216 7.68 0.35 -6.39
CA ILE A 216 9.05 0.41 -6.91
C ILE A 216 9.69 -0.94 -6.64
N ASP A 217 10.18 -1.59 -7.70
CA ASP A 217 10.88 -2.85 -7.55
C ASP A 217 12.15 -2.67 -6.70
N PRO A 218 12.33 -3.43 -5.61
CA PRO A 218 13.42 -3.21 -4.69
C PRO A 218 14.76 -3.72 -5.20
N VAL A 219 14.81 -4.45 -6.32
CA VAL A 219 16.04 -5.02 -6.91
C VAL A 219 16.58 -4.10 -8.00
N TYR A 220 15.73 -3.73 -8.95
CA TYR A 220 16.10 -2.95 -10.12
C TYR A 220 15.77 -1.46 -9.99
N TRP A 221 14.94 -1.10 -9.02
CA TRP A 221 14.47 0.26 -8.79
C TRP A 221 13.71 0.88 -9.98
N CYS A 222 13.08 0.03 -10.78
CA CYS A 222 12.10 0.43 -11.79
C CYS A 222 10.71 0.61 -11.12
N THR A 223 9.78 1.27 -11.80
CA THR A 223 8.43 1.57 -11.29
C THR A 223 7.38 0.72 -12.00
N PHE A 224 6.43 0.15 -11.26
CA PHE A 224 5.26 -0.49 -11.87
C PHE A 224 4.21 0.54 -12.30
N GLY A 225 3.31 0.15 -13.20
CA GLY A 225 2.24 1.03 -13.73
C GLY A 225 1.01 1.13 -12.83
N HIS A 226 0.96 0.37 -11.74
CA HIS A 226 -0.14 0.31 -10.77
C HIS A 226 0.39 -0.10 -9.38
N GLU A 227 -0.35 0.26 -8.34
CA GLU A 227 -0.04 -0.06 -6.94
C GLU A 227 -1.00 -1.11 -6.34
N HIS A 228 -0.58 -1.71 -5.22
CA HIS A 228 -1.30 -2.77 -4.51
C HIS A 228 -1.55 -2.48 -3.02
N GLY A 229 -1.42 -1.24 -2.59
CA GLY A 229 -1.63 -0.81 -1.22
C GLY A 229 -0.52 -1.26 -0.26
N SER A 230 -0.89 -1.53 0.98
CA SER A 230 0.00 -1.91 2.07
C SER A 230 0.79 -3.18 1.80
N GLN A 231 2.05 -3.20 2.25
CA GLN A 231 2.87 -4.41 2.27
C GLN A 231 2.23 -5.46 3.20
N PRO A 232 1.94 -6.68 2.71
CA PRO A 232 1.45 -7.76 3.56
C PRO A 232 2.47 -8.11 4.66
N PRO A 233 2.03 -8.53 5.85
CA PRO A 233 2.95 -8.98 6.88
C PRO A 233 3.65 -10.30 6.46
N ALA A 234 4.82 -10.55 7.05
CA ALA A 234 5.53 -11.81 6.84
C ALA A 234 4.62 -13.02 7.11
N GLY A 235 4.64 -14.00 6.21
CA GLY A 235 3.78 -15.20 6.29
C GLY A 235 2.37 -15.02 5.71
N VAL A 236 2.00 -13.82 5.26
CA VAL A 236 0.79 -13.57 4.47
C VAL A 236 1.20 -13.28 3.03
N THR A 237 0.55 -13.94 2.08
CA THR A 237 0.84 -13.77 0.65
C THR A 237 -0.48 -13.73 -0.10
N PRO A 238 -0.99 -12.52 -0.44
CA PRO A 238 -2.22 -12.39 -1.20
C PRO A 238 -2.17 -13.17 -2.51
N LEU A 239 -3.26 -13.83 -2.88
CA LEU A 239 -3.35 -14.67 -4.07
C LEU A 239 -4.27 -14.02 -5.09
N TYR A 240 -3.76 -13.07 -5.85
CA TYR A 240 -4.57 -12.26 -6.76
C TYR A 240 -5.22 -13.13 -7.84
N GLY A 241 -6.55 -13.16 -7.82
CA GLY A 241 -7.38 -13.94 -8.74
C GLY A 241 -7.61 -15.40 -8.32
N TYR A 242 -7.13 -15.85 -7.16
CA TYR A 242 -7.37 -17.23 -6.69
C TYR A 242 -8.85 -17.54 -6.57
N VAL A 243 -9.59 -16.75 -5.78
CA VAL A 243 -11.01 -17.03 -5.57
C VAL A 243 -11.88 -16.70 -6.79
N ALA A 244 -11.50 -15.69 -7.59
CA ALA A 244 -12.09 -15.45 -8.90
C ALA A 244 -11.98 -16.69 -9.80
N ALA A 245 -10.80 -17.33 -9.87
CA ALA A 245 -10.61 -18.55 -10.65
C ALA A 245 -11.48 -19.72 -10.12
N ARG A 246 -11.64 -19.84 -8.79
CA ARG A 246 -12.57 -20.82 -8.19
C ARG A 246 -14.03 -20.55 -8.56
N HIS A 247 -14.39 -19.28 -8.73
CA HIS A 247 -15.71 -18.83 -9.14
C HIS A 247 -15.93 -18.84 -10.67
N GLY A 248 -14.92 -19.23 -11.46
CA GLY A 248 -15.01 -19.18 -12.93
C GLY A 248 -14.94 -17.76 -13.52
N MET A 249 -14.38 -16.82 -12.77
CA MET A 249 -14.13 -15.44 -13.19
C MET A 249 -12.63 -15.18 -13.37
N THR A 250 -12.32 -14.10 -14.08
CA THR A 250 -10.96 -13.55 -14.20
C THR A 250 -11.01 -12.08 -13.86
N GLU A 251 -10.09 -11.64 -13.03
CA GLU A 251 -9.99 -10.27 -12.55
C GLU A 251 -8.62 -9.68 -12.95
N PRO A 252 -8.58 -8.46 -13.51
CA PRO A 252 -7.32 -7.81 -13.84
C PRO A 252 -6.42 -7.63 -12.63
N HIS A 253 -5.14 -7.97 -12.78
CA HIS A 253 -4.14 -7.85 -11.72
C HIS A 253 -4.14 -6.46 -11.07
N ALA A 254 -4.14 -5.39 -11.88
CA ALA A 254 -4.03 -4.01 -11.41
C ALA A 254 -5.15 -3.58 -10.43
N GLY A 255 -6.31 -4.25 -10.47
CA GLY A 255 -7.44 -3.94 -9.59
C GLY A 255 -7.30 -4.47 -8.17
N PHE A 256 -6.30 -5.31 -7.88
CA PHE A 256 -6.11 -5.84 -6.53
C PHE A 256 -5.49 -4.80 -5.61
N LYS A 257 -6.06 -4.57 -4.43
CA LYS A 257 -5.52 -3.69 -3.39
C LYS A 257 -5.46 -4.44 -2.08
N THR A 258 -4.31 -4.36 -1.40
CA THR A 258 -4.08 -4.98 -0.10
C THR A 258 -3.95 -3.90 0.97
N TYR A 259 -4.56 -4.13 2.12
CA TYR A 259 -4.69 -3.20 3.23
C TYR A 259 -4.25 -3.89 4.51
N THR A 260 -3.19 -3.42 5.14
CA THR A 260 -2.70 -4.01 6.40
C THR A 260 -2.91 -3.03 7.54
N VAL A 261 -3.80 -3.38 8.46
CA VAL A 261 -4.11 -2.60 9.66
C VAL A 261 -3.46 -3.25 10.88
N GLN A 262 -2.69 -2.46 11.63
CA GLN A 262 -2.08 -2.89 12.90
C GLN A 262 -3.02 -2.56 14.07
N SER A 263 -3.29 -3.53 14.94
CA SER A 263 -4.00 -3.33 16.20
C SER A 263 -3.25 -4.04 17.32
N GLY A 264 -2.48 -3.30 18.14
CA GLY A 264 -1.60 -3.91 19.14
C GLY A 264 -0.54 -4.81 18.50
N GLU A 265 -0.49 -6.08 18.87
CA GLU A 265 0.38 -7.11 18.27
C GLU A 265 -0.28 -7.89 17.12
N ASP A 266 -1.55 -7.58 16.83
CA ASP A 266 -2.36 -8.23 15.84
C ASP A 266 -2.33 -7.44 14.52
N ARG A 267 -2.36 -8.13 13.38
CA ARG A 267 -2.48 -7.53 12.06
C ARG A 267 -3.64 -8.13 11.30
N TRP A 268 -4.48 -7.27 10.78
CA TRP A 268 -5.54 -7.60 9.84
C TRP A 268 -5.09 -7.19 8.44
N THR A 269 -5.15 -8.12 7.49
CA THR A 269 -4.83 -7.88 6.09
C THR A 269 -6.07 -8.15 5.26
N PHE A 270 -6.57 -7.13 4.58
CA PHE A 270 -7.69 -7.26 3.65
C PHE A 270 -7.15 -7.09 2.25
N THR A 271 -7.46 -8.02 1.35
CA THR A 271 -7.25 -7.81 -0.09
C THR A 271 -8.61 -7.72 -0.75
N GLN A 272 -8.77 -6.79 -1.67
CA GLN A 272 -9.95 -6.72 -2.50
C GLN A 272 -9.56 -6.53 -3.96
N HIS A 273 -10.48 -6.82 -4.87
CA HIS A 273 -10.35 -6.43 -6.27
C HIS A 273 -11.41 -5.42 -6.70
N PHE A 274 -10.96 -4.22 -7.06
CA PHE A 274 -11.60 -3.36 -8.06
C PHE A 274 -10.60 -2.27 -8.47
N GLY A 275 -10.46 -2.03 -9.78
CA GLY A 275 -9.68 -0.88 -10.27
C GLY A 275 -10.50 0.40 -10.26
N THR A 276 -9.89 1.56 -10.51
CA THR A 276 -10.58 2.86 -10.46
C THR A 276 -10.85 3.52 -11.83
N SER A 277 -10.43 2.87 -12.92
CA SER A 277 -10.57 3.41 -14.29
C SER A 277 -11.66 2.77 -15.14
N GLY A 278 -11.97 1.50 -14.93
CA GLY A 278 -12.86 0.75 -15.82
C GLY A 278 -14.34 0.81 -15.42
N VAL A 279 -15.25 0.84 -16.41
CA VAL A 279 -16.70 0.73 -16.16
C VAL A 279 -17.10 -0.67 -15.66
N GLY A 280 -16.23 -1.66 -15.88
CA GLY A 280 -16.38 -3.00 -15.34
C GLY A 280 -16.61 -3.01 -13.82
N ARG A 281 -16.03 -2.05 -13.07
CA ARG A 281 -16.29 -1.91 -11.63
C ARG A 281 -17.75 -1.53 -11.34
N ALA A 282 -18.36 -0.66 -12.14
CA ALA A 282 -19.78 -0.32 -11.98
C ALA A 282 -20.70 -1.54 -12.21
N CYS A 283 -20.30 -2.42 -13.13
CA CYS A 283 -21.15 -3.49 -13.65
C CYS A 283 -20.78 -4.89 -13.18
N THR A 284 -19.76 -5.06 -12.35
CA THR A 284 -19.38 -6.36 -11.77
C THR A 284 -19.79 -6.36 -10.31
N ARG A 285 -20.55 -7.37 -9.89
CA ARG A 285 -21.09 -7.46 -8.53
C ARG A 285 -20.22 -8.23 -7.57
N PHE A 286 -19.63 -9.30 -8.09
CA PHE A 286 -18.77 -10.17 -7.30
C PHE A 286 -17.32 -9.81 -7.55
N HIS A 287 -16.58 -9.60 -6.48
CA HIS A 287 -15.16 -9.31 -6.53
C HIS A 287 -14.39 -10.12 -5.50
N SER A 288 -13.13 -10.47 -5.80
CA SER A 288 -12.31 -11.16 -4.81
C SER A 288 -12.17 -10.32 -3.54
N VAL A 289 -12.37 -10.97 -2.39
CA VAL A 289 -12.05 -10.47 -1.07
C VAL A 289 -11.28 -11.56 -0.33
N ASP A 290 -10.07 -11.22 0.11
CA ASP A 290 -9.28 -12.06 1.00
C ASP A 290 -9.12 -11.38 2.37
N VAL A 291 -9.19 -12.16 3.43
CA VAL A 291 -8.95 -11.71 4.80
C VAL A 291 -7.93 -12.63 5.45
N ALA A 292 -6.75 -12.07 5.74
CA ALA A 292 -5.75 -12.72 6.56
C ALA A 292 -5.62 -12.03 7.92
N PHE A 293 -5.40 -12.83 8.95
CA PHE A 293 -5.18 -12.34 10.31
C PHE A 293 -3.94 -12.99 10.89
N THR A 294 -3.04 -12.18 11.44
CA THR A 294 -1.87 -12.66 12.18
C THR A 294 -1.87 -12.12 13.60
N ARG A 295 -1.48 -12.96 14.55
CA ARG A 295 -1.27 -12.58 15.96
C ARG A 295 0.18 -12.84 16.31
N ARG A 296 0.92 -11.80 16.69
CA ARG A 296 2.37 -11.89 16.98
C ARG A 296 3.16 -12.54 15.84
N GLY A 297 2.78 -12.21 14.59
CA GLY A 297 3.42 -12.75 13.39
C GLY A 297 3.04 -14.20 13.03
N VAL A 298 2.15 -14.85 13.78
CA VAL A 298 1.65 -16.19 13.45
C VAL A 298 0.32 -16.07 12.72
N LEU A 299 0.19 -16.72 11.56
CA LEU A 299 -1.06 -16.79 10.79
C LEU A 299 -2.16 -17.49 11.61
N LYS A 300 -3.30 -16.83 11.71
CA LYS A 300 -4.49 -17.28 12.45
C LYS A 300 -5.73 -17.34 11.58
N ALA A 301 -5.80 -16.59 10.48
CA ALA A 301 -6.82 -16.76 9.46
C ALA A 301 -6.24 -16.47 8.08
N ASP A 302 -6.74 -17.18 7.07
CA ASP A 302 -6.49 -16.98 5.64
C ASP A 302 -7.77 -17.40 4.90
N LEU A 303 -8.61 -16.41 4.61
CA LEU A 303 -9.98 -16.59 4.13
C LEU A 303 -10.14 -15.93 2.77
N HIS A 304 -10.83 -16.58 1.83
CA HIS A 304 -10.97 -16.14 0.45
C HIS A 304 -12.42 -16.32 -0.02
N PHE A 305 -13.03 -15.27 -0.56
CA PHE A 305 -14.38 -15.35 -1.10
C PHE A 305 -14.63 -14.31 -2.20
N MET A 306 -15.53 -14.61 -3.13
CA MET A 306 -16.11 -13.62 -4.02
C MET A 306 -17.15 -12.82 -3.23
N GLY A 307 -16.74 -11.65 -2.76
CA GLY A 307 -17.61 -10.73 -2.03
C GLY A 307 -18.71 -10.17 -2.93
N ASP A 308 -19.94 -10.18 -2.42
CA ASP A 308 -21.09 -9.56 -3.07
C ASP A 308 -21.14 -8.06 -2.73
N PHE A 309 -20.81 -7.20 -3.70
CA PHE A 309 -20.90 -5.74 -3.57
C PHE A 309 -22.26 -5.17 -4.05
N GLY A 310 -23.28 -6.03 -4.19
CA GLY A 310 -24.68 -5.69 -4.40
C GLY A 310 -24.98 -4.96 -5.70
N ASN A 311 -25.74 -3.87 -5.66
CA ASN A 311 -26.07 -3.07 -6.84
C ASN A 311 -25.11 -1.89 -7.00
N GLY A 312 -24.85 -1.54 -8.25
CA GLY A 312 -24.15 -0.30 -8.60
C GLY A 312 -25.06 0.91 -8.45
N VAL A 313 -24.55 1.94 -7.79
CA VAL A 313 -25.23 3.23 -7.66
C VAL A 313 -24.28 4.38 -8.00
N ALA A 314 -24.81 5.47 -8.56
CA ALA A 314 -24.06 6.71 -8.78
C ALA A 314 -24.40 7.73 -7.68
N VAL A 315 -23.38 8.39 -7.15
CA VAL A 315 -23.49 9.43 -6.10
C VAL A 315 -23.65 10.80 -6.76
N VAL A 316 -24.84 11.40 -6.64
CA VAL A 316 -25.24 12.61 -7.40
C VAL A 316 -24.99 13.91 -6.63
N ARG A 317 -25.29 13.97 -5.32
CA ARG A 317 -24.95 15.08 -4.39
C ARG A 317 -25.44 14.75 -2.97
N GLY A 318 -24.69 15.13 -1.94
CA GLY A 318 -25.14 15.04 -0.55
C GLY A 318 -25.63 13.64 -0.15
N ASP A 319 -24.86 12.61 -0.49
CA ASP A 319 -25.14 11.18 -0.26
C ASP A 319 -26.39 10.61 -0.98
N THR A 320 -27.00 11.37 -1.89
CA THR A 320 -28.09 10.85 -2.72
C THR A 320 -27.53 9.91 -3.79
N THR A 321 -28.00 8.65 -3.78
CA THR A 321 -27.59 7.61 -4.72
C THR A 321 -28.70 7.26 -5.70
N VAL A 322 -28.35 7.05 -6.97
CA VAL A 322 -29.27 6.57 -8.02
C VAL A 322 -28.78 5.23 -8.60
N PRO A 323 -29.65 4.26 -8.89
CA PRO A 323 -29.21 2.99 -9.48
C PRO A 323 -28.53 3.18 -10.84
N ILE A 324 -27.41 2.48 -11.04
CA ILE A 324 -26.72 2.41 -12.33
C ILE A 324 -27.48 1.42 -13.22
N SER A 325 -28.22 1.94 -14.19
CA SER A 325 -29.09 1.16 -15.07
C SER A 325 -28.44 0.70 -16.38
N SER A 326 -27.22 1.15 -16.69
CA SER A 326 -26.54 0.77 -17.94
C SER A 326 -25.90 -0.61 -17.91
N CYS A 327 -25.75 -1.19 -16.72
CA CYS A 327 -25.13 -2.49 -16.57
C CYS A 327 -26.09 -3.59 -17.07
N PRO A 328 -25.57 -4.63 -17.74
CA PRO A 328 -26.37 -5.80 -18.07
C PRO A 328 -27.10 -6.28 -16.82
N PRO A 329 -28.38 -6.71 -16.94
CA PRO A 329 -29.10 -7.22 -15.79
C PRO A 329 -28.28 -8.36 -15.17
N GLN A 330 -27.88 -8.15 -13.92
CA GLN A 330 -27.19 -9.16 -13.12
C GLN A 330 -28.20 -10.15 -12.52
N ASP A 331 -29.36 -10.28 -13.16
CA ASP A 331 -30.56 -11.00 -12.72
C ASP A 331 -30.35 -12.51 -12.63
N ARG A 332 -29.50 -13.10 -13.49
CA ARG A 332 -29.06 -14.51 -13.32
C ARG A 332 -28.25 -14.74 -12.04
N LEU A 333 -27.51 -13.73 -11.59
CA LEU A 333 -26.81 -13.74 -10.28
C LEU A 333 -27.73 -13.28 -9.13
N ALA A 334 -28.77 -12.51 -9.43
CA ALA A 334 -29.76 -12.07 -8.45
C ALA A 334 -30.60 -13.24 -7.94
N ARG A 335 -30.96 -14.23 -8.77
CA ARG A 335 -31.84 -15.36 -8.37
C ARG A 335 -31.33 -16.20 -7.20
N SER A 336 -30.02 -16.29 -6.94
CA SER A 336 -29.46 -16.95 -5.73
C SER A 336 -29.47 -16.06 -4.46
N THR A 337 -29.79 -14.78 -4.64
CA THR A 337 -29.86 -13.75 -3.61
C THR A 337 -31.25 -13.11 -3.49
N LEU A 338 -32.27 -13.65 -4.15
CA LEU A 338 -33.66 -13.21 -3.92
C LEU A 338 -34.24 -13.97 -2.73
N GLY A 339 -34.87 -13.25 -1.83
CA GLY A 339 -35.67 -13.79 -0.75
C GLY A 339 -36.89 -14.53 -1.29
N PRO A 340 -37.58 -15.30 -0.44
CA PRO A 340 -38.85 -15.96 -0.79
C PRO A 340 -39.91 -14.98 -1.33
N ASP A 341 -39.76 -13.69 -1.03
CA ASP A 341 -40.59 -12.56 -1.42
C ASP A 341 -40.09 -11.80 -2.66
N GLY A 342 -38.98 -12.24 -3.28
CA GLY A 342 -38.38 -11.56 -4.43
C GLY A 342 -37.60 -10.29 -4.08
N GLN A 343 -37.27 -10.04 -2.81
CA GLN A 343 -36.37 -8.95 -2.43
C GLN A 343 -34.89 -9.38 -2.51
N LEU A 344 -34.01 -8.45 -2.87
CA LEU A 344 -32.57 -8.68 -2.84
C LEU A 344 -32.09 -8.84 -1.38
N LEU A 345 -31.54 -10.00 -1.05
CA LEU A 345 -30.97 -10.37 0.26
C LEU A 345 -29.54 -9.84 0.47
N THR A 346 -29.08 -8.89 -0.35
CA THR A 346 -27.73 -8.35 -0.26
C THR A 346 -27.74 -6.97 0.37
N THR A 347 -26.87 -6.79 1.35
CA THR A 347 -26.54 -5.48 1.94
C THR A 347 -25.32 -4.83 1.29
N GLY A 348 -24.78 -5.47 0.25
CA GLY A 348 -23.66 -4.92 -0.53
C GLY A 348 -24.07 -3.69 -1.32
N THR A 349 -23.14 -2.76 -1.50
CA THR A 349 -23.33 -1.60 -2.37
C THR A 349 -21.98 -1.20 -2.93
N ARG A 350 -21.96 -0.83 -4.22
CA ARG A 350 -20.84 -0.14 -4.85
C ARG A 350 -21.31 1.22 -5.35
N ALA A 351 -20.73 2.28 -4.81
CA ALA A 351 -21.12 3.63 -5.14
C ALA A 351 -20.01 4.32 -5.92
N LEU A 352 -20.33 4.78 -7.13
CA LEU A 352 -19.41 5.50 -8.01
C LEU A 352 -19.73 7.00 -7.98
N LEU A 353 -18.70 7.84 -8.07
CA LEU A 353 -18.89 9.28 -8.11
C LEU A 353 -19.44 9.73 -9.46
N LEU A 354 -20.46 10.60 -9.45
CA LEU A 354 -20.91 11.32 -10.63
C LEU A 354 -20.05 12.58 -10.82
N HIS A 355 -19.54 12.83 -12.03
CA HIS A 355 -18.80 14.05 -12.34
C HIS A 355 -19.69 15.30 -12.24
N PRO A 356 -19.22 16.45 -11.71
CA PRO A 356 -17.89 16.72 -11.16
C PRO A 356 -17.82 16.59 -9.63
N ASN A 357 -18.61 15.70 -9.02
CA ASN A 357 -18.64 15.61 -7.56
C ASN A 357 -17.28 15.20 -7.00
N GLU A 358 -16.99 15.77 -5.84
CA GLU A 358 -15.87 15.38 -5.00
C GLU A 358 -16.38 14.45 -3.89
N GLY A 359 -15.52 13.58 -3.39
CA GLY A 359 -15.87 12.59 -2.38
C GLY A 359 -15.07 11.31 -2.55
N TYR A 360 -15.64 10.21 -2.07
CA TYR A 360 -15.07 8.87 -2.19
C TYR A 360 -16.08 7.92 -2.83
N GLU A 361 -15.60 6.82 -3.40
CA GLU A 361 -16.41 5.69 -3.85
C GLU A 361 -16.49 4.67 -2.70
N PRO A 362 -17.58 4.60 -1.91
CA PRO A 362 -17.74 3.57 -0.89
C PRO A 362 -18.20 2.23 -1.49
N TRP A 363 -17.48 1.18 -1.12
CA TRP A 363 -17.77 -0.20 -1.49
C TRP A 363 -17.97 -1.06 -0.25
N ARG A 364 -19.15 -1.66 -0.15
CA ARG A 364 -19.55 -2.53 0.97
C ARG A 364 -19.81 -3.92 0.46
N VAL A 365 -19.18 -4.89 1.08
CA VAL A 365 -19.42 -6.30 0.84
C VAL A 365 -20.56 -6.78 1.72
N SER A 366 -21.50 -7.55 1.16
CA SER A 366 -22.48 -8.28 1.96
C SER A 366 -21.79 -9.47 2.61
N ALA A 367 -21.82 -9.52 3.94
CA ALA A 367 -21.11 -10.51 4.74
C ALA A 367 -22.03 -11.34 5.64
N GLU A 368 -23.35 -11.21 5.50
CA GLU A 368 -24.33 -11.79 6.42
C GLU A 368 -24.47 -13.30 6.30
N ARG A 369 -24.10 -13.85 5.13
CA ARG A 369 -24.25 -15.27 4.79
C ARG A 369 -22.93 -16.04 4.85
N LEU A 370 -21.83 -15.42 5.26
CA LEU A 370 -20.52 -16.06 5.23
C LEU A 370 -20.43 -17.20 6.25
N ALA A 371 -20.12 -18.41 5.79
CA ALA A 371 -19.82 -19.58 6.60
C ALA A 371 -18.33 -19.68 6.96
N LEU A 372 -17.68 -18.53 7.14
CA LEU A 372 -16.23 -18.41 7.34
C LEU A 372 -15.82 -18.17 8.79
N GLY A 373 -16.79 -18.04 9.71
CA GLY A 373 -16.51 -17.50 11.04
C GLY A 373 -16.05 -16.04 10.99
N LEU A 374 -16.43 -15.30 9.94
CA LEU A 374 -16.03 -13.93 9.67
C LEU A 374 -17.26 -13.04 9.59
N SER A 375 -17.23 -11.91 10.29
CA SER A 375 -18.20 -10.83 10.14
C SER A 375 -17.51 -9.56 9.66
N LEU A 376 -18.03 -8.96 8.60
CA LEU A 376 -17.59 -7.68 8.03
C LEU A 376 -18.73 -6.64 7.97
N GLN A 377 -19.75 -6.77 8.83
CA GLN A 377 -21.02 -5.98 8.81
C GLN A 377 -20.88 -4.45 9.04
N GLY A 378 -19.70 -3.89 8.85
CA GLY A 378 -19.45 -2.45 8.84
C GLY A 378 -18.18 -2.05 8.13
N LEU A 379 -17.53 -2.97 7.40
CA LEU A 379 -16.37 -2.68 6.58
C LEU A 379 -16.81 -2.02 5.28
N THR A 380 -16.26 -0.84 5.02
CA THR A 380 -16.35 -0.15 3.73
C THR A 380 -14.94 0.05 3.21
N PHE A 381 -14.75 -0.24 1.93
CA PHE A 381 -13.55 0.10 1.20
C PHE A 381 -13.83 1.37 0.41
N ASP A 382 -13.02 2.40 0.64
CA ASP A 382 -13.25 3.73 0.06
C ASP A 382 -12.09 4.10 -0.86
N THR A 383 -12.39 4.60 -2.05
CA THR A 383 -11.42 5.26 -2.93
C THR A 383 -11.74 6.75 -3.01
N GLY A 384 -10.85 7.60 -2.47
CA GLY A 384 -11.03 9.06 -2.44
C GLY A 384 -10.69 9.79 -3.74
N ASP A 385 -9.89 9.17 -4.61
CA ASP A 385 -9.46 9.80 -5.86
C ASP A 385 -9.53 8.85 -7.07
N PRO A 386 -10.70 8.25 -7.36
CA PRO A 386 -10.81 7.31 -8.48
C PRO A 386 -10.37 7.98 -9.80
N ARG A 387 -9.65 7.25 -10.66
CA ARG A 387 -9.14 7.78 -11.92
C ARG A 387 -10.24 8.21 -12.89
N THR A 388 -11.42 7.60 -12.78
CA THR A 388 -12.60 7.94 -13.59
C THR A 388 -13.85 8.16 -12.75
N GLN A 389 -14.80 8.92 -13.27
CA GLN A 389 -16.13 9.14 -12.68
C GLN A 389 -17.23 8.85 -13.70
N CYS A 390 -18.43 8.53 -13.24
CA CYS A 390 -19.60 8.46 -14.12
C CYS A 390 -19.89 9.86 -14.70
N ALA A 391 -20.07 10.00 -16.01
CA ALA A 391 -20.47 11.27 -16.61
C ALA A 391 -21.98 11.55 -16.41
N GLU A 392 -22.76 10.49 -16.24
CA GLU A 392 -24.21 10.51 -16.00
C GLU A 392 -24.64 9.44 -14.98
N ALA A 393 -25.84 9.56 -14.43
CA ALA A 393 -26.40 8.63 -13.44
C ALA A 393 -26.41 7.15 -13.88
N SER A 394 -26.58 6.90 -15.18
CA SER A 394 -26.53 5.54 -15.72
C SER A 394 -25.11 4.97 -15.77
N CYS A 395 -24.08 5.79 -15.59
CA CYS A 395 -22.66 5.42 -15.65
C CYS A 395 -22.25 4.66 -16.93
N ARG A 396 -22.88 4.97 -18.08
CA ARG A 396 -22.50 4.36 -19.36
C ARG A 396 -21.19 4.96 -19.88
N THR A 397 -20.98 6.24 -19.60
CA THR A 397 -19.80 7.01 -19.97
C THR A 397 -18.98 7.35 -18.74
N LEU A 398 -17.66 7.26 -18.87
CA LEU A 398 -16.72 7.65 -17.83
C LEU A 398 -15.95 8.91 -18.22
N VAL A 399 -15.73 9.79 -17.25
CA VAL A 399 -14.87 10.98 -17.37
C VAL A 399 -13.56 10.69 -16.64
N VAL A 400 -12.42 10.86 -17.33
CA VAL A 400 -11.10 10.76 -16.72
C VAL A 400 -10.83 12.01 -15.88
N ARG A 401 -10.39 11.83 -14.64
CA ARG A 401 -9.97 12.91 -13.75
C ARG A 401 -8.47 13.12 -13.87
N GLN A 402 -8.04 14.25 -14.43
CA GLN A 402 -6.62 14.52 -14.71
C GLN A 402 -5.74 14.49 -13.44
N GLU A 403 -6.28 14.91 -12.30
CA GLU A 403 -5.55 15.02 -11.03
C GLU A 403 -5.77 13.84 -10.07
N ALA A 404 -6.57 12.85 -10.48
CA ALA A 404 -6.87 11.68 -9.67
C ALA A 404 -6.00 10.51 -10.12
N TRP A 405 -5.44 9.79 -9.16
CA TRP A 405 -4.49 8.71 -9.43
C TRP A 405 -4.96 7.37 -8.88
N GLY A 406 -6.09 7.32 -8.18
CA GLY A 406 -6.69 6.09 -7.67
C GLY A 406 -5.89 5.43 -6.55
N VAL A 407 -5.14 6.23 -5.78
CA VAL A 407 -4.23 5.74 -4.72
C VAL A 407 -4.67 6.14 -3.31
N ASP A 408 -5.65 7.04 -3.16
CA ASP A 408 -6.26 7.39 -1.88
C ASP A 408 -7.26 6.31 -1.49
N HIS A 409 -6.75 5.24 -0.87
CA HIS A 409 -7.57 4.16 -0.35
C HIS A 409 -7.76 4.27 1.16
N ARG A 410 -8.98 3.98 1.62
CA ARG A 410 -9.33 3.97 3.04
C ARG A 410 -10.15 2.75 3.38
N LEU A 411 -10.00 2.28 4.61
CA LEU A 411 -10.89 1.30 5.20
C LEU A 411 -11.71 1.97 6.29
N THR A 412 -13.02 1.93 6.18
CA THR A 412 -13.93 2.44 7.20
C THR A 412 -14.60 1.27 7.92
N PHE A 413 -14.38 1.17 9.23
CA PHE A 413 -14.95 0.16 10.11
C PHE A 413 -16.05 0.79 10.98
N ASN A 414 -17.28 0.87 10.46
CA ASN A 414 -18.45 1.32 11.22
C ASN A 414 -18.84 0.33 12.32
N ARG A 415 -18.52 -0.95 12.09
CA ARG A 415 -18.51 -2.02 13.07
C ARG A 415 -17.19 -2.76 12.93
N PRO A 416 -16.51 -3.11 14.03
CA PRO A 416 -15.28 -3.88 13.95
C PRO A 416 -15.52 -5.22 13.25
N PRO A 417 -14.57 -5.71 12.43
CA PRO A 417 -14.66 -7.04 11.88
C PRO A 417 -14.47 -8.06 13.02
N VAL A 418 -15.10 -9.22 12.91
CA VAL A 418 -15.00 -10.27 13.92
C VAL A 418 -14.57 -11.57 13.25
N LEU A 419 -13.58 -12.24 13.84
CA LEU A 419 -13.21 -13.61 13.50
C LEU A 419 -13.52 -14.51 14.70
N ARG A 420 -14.36 -15.51 14.49
CA ARG A 420 -14.73 -16.51 15.48
C ARG A 420 -14.73 -17.90 14.87
N ALA A 421 -13.77 -18.72 15.28
CA ALA A 421 -13.73 -20.13 14.92
C ALA A 421 -14.97 -20.83 15.49
N THR A 422 -15.73 -21.49 14.63
CA THR A 422 -16.87 -22.33 15.04
C THR A 422 -16.46 -23.81 14.99
N ARG A 423 -17.40 -24.72 15.26
CA ARG A 423 -17.14 -26.14 15.07
C ARG A 423 -16.91 -26.48 13.59
N GLU A 424 -17.60 -25.78 12.70
CA GLU A 424 -17.62 -26.04 11.26
C GLU A 424 -16.61 -25.18 10.48
N ALA A 425 -16.34 -23.95 10.93
CA ALA A 425 -15.36 -23.02 10.36
C ALA A 425 -14.14 -22.93 11.29
N SER A 426 -13.32 -23.97 11.31
CA SER A 426 -12.12 -24.06 12.15
C SER A 426 -11.13 -25.07 11.56
N GLY A 427 -9.84 -24.79 11.75
CA GLY A 427 -8.76 -25.51 11.06
C GLY A 427 -8.73 -25.18 9.56
N VAL A 428 -8.47 -26.20 8.74
CA VAL A 428 -8.57 -26.12 7.28
C VAL A 428 -9.93 -26.66 6.88
N PHE A 429 -10.69 -25.87 6.12
CA PHE A 429 -12.02 -26.23 5.65
C PHE A 429 -12.24 -25.69 4.23
N TRP A 430 -13.38 -26.01 3.62
CA TRP A 430 -13.69 -25.61 2.26
C TRP A 430 -15.08 -25.00 2.18
N THR A 431 -15.21 -23.95 1.37
CA THR A 431 -16.48 -23.33 1.01
C THR A 431 -16.71 -23.33 -0.49
N ASP A 432 -17.92 -23.00 -0.92
CA ASP A 432 -18.11 -22.48 -2.27
C ASP A 432 -17.27 -21.20 -2.49
N PRO A 433 -17.07 -20.75 -3.75
CA PRO A 433 -16.28 -19.55 -4.03
C PRO A 433 -16.84 -18.27 -3.41
N THR A 434 -18.12 -18.22 -3.04
CA THR A 434 -18.76 -17.07 -2.38
C THR A 434 -18.58 -17.08 -0.86
N GLY A 435 -18.02 -18.16 -0.28
CA GLY A 435 -17.79 -18.29 1.16
C GLY A 435 -19.06 -18.51 1.97
N GLU A 436 -20.19 -18.83 1.33
CA GLU A 436 -21.51 -18.91 1.98
C GLU A 436 -21.87 -20.32 2.42
N THR A 437 -21.39 -21.33 1.69
CA THR A 437 -21.73 -22.73 1.94
C THR A 437 -20.48 -23.53 2.21
N LEU A 438 -20.47 -24.33 3.28
CA LEU A 438 -19.43 -25.33 3.49
C LEU A 438 -19.59 -26.48 2.50
N VAL A 439 -18.48 -26.90 1.90
CA VAL A 439 -18.46 -27.97 0.89
C VAL A 439 -17.31 -28.94 1.14
N SER A 440 -17.32 -30.09 0.47
CA SER A 440 -16.17 -30.99 0.49
C SER A 440 -15.01 -30.41 -0.33
N ALA A 441 -13.78 -30.82 -0.03
CA ALA A 441 -12.60 -30.41 -0.79
C ALA A 441 -12.64 -30.80 -2.27
N GLN A 442 -13.44 -31.82 -2.62
CA GLN A 442 -13.61 -32.33 -3.98
C GLN A 442 -14.72 -31.63 -4.76
N SER A 443 -15.53 -30.79 -4.11
CA SER A 443 -16.59 -30.05 -4.80
C SER A 443 -16.00 -29.15 -5.90
N PRO A 444 -16.63 -29.08 -7.08
CA PRO A 444 -16.26 -28.11 -8.11
C PRO A 444 -16.23 -26.69 -7.53
N GLY A 445 -15.14 -25.96 -7.76
CA GLY A 445 -14.97 -24.61 -7.22
C GLY A 445 -14.69 -24.53 -5.73
N ALA A 446 -14.55 -25.63 -4.98
CA ALA A 446 -14.26 -25.60 -3.54
C ALA A 446 -13.06 -24.69 -3.21
N THR A 447 -13.26 -23.66 -2.42
CA THR A 447 -12.22 -22.71 -2.02
C THR A 447 -11.71 -23.11 -0.65
N ARG A 448 -10.40 -23.40 -0.55
CA ARG A 448 -9.77 -23.73 0.73
C ARG A 448 -9.71 -22.48 1.61
N GLN A 449 -10.08 -22.65 2.87
CA GLN A 449 -10.05 -21.65 3.93
C GLN A 449 -9.15 -22.12 5.08
N PHE A 450 -8.68 -21.18 5.89
CA PHE A 450 -8.02 -21.47 7.16
C PHE A 450 -8.47 -20.51 8.26
N LEU A 451 -8.88 -21.06 9.40
CA LEU A 451 -9.15 -20.29 10.63
C LEU A 451 -8.66 -21.10 11.83
N ALA A 452 -7.66 -20.61 12.55
CA ALA A 452 -7.04 -21.34 13.63
C ALA A 452 -8.07 -21.66 14.74
N PRO A 453 -8.09 -22.90 15.26
CA PRO A 453 -9.01 -23.28 16.33
C PRO A 453 -8.90 -22.36 17.55
N GLY A 454 -10.05 -21.99 18.13
CA GLY A 454 -10.13 -21.10 19.29
C GLY A 454 -9.88 -19.61 18.98
N THR A 455 -9.78 -19.23 17.70
CA THR A 455 -9.75 -17.80 17.33
C THR A 455 -11.07 -17.15 17.70
N ASP A 456 -11.03 -16.13 18.56
CA ASP A 456 -12.13 -15.21 18.84
C ASP A 456 -11.48 -13.82 18.98
N VAL A 457 -11.64 -12.98 17.97
CA VAL A 457 -10.99 -11.68 17.91
C VAL A 457 -11.89 -10.66 17.24
N THR A 458 -11.94 -9.49 17.85
CA THR A 458 -12.55 -8.28 17.30
C THR A 458 -11.45 -7.39 16.75
N GLY A 459 -11.62 -6.94 15.51
CA GLY A 459 -10.63 -6.15 14.81
C GLY A 459 -10.69 -4.65 15.11
N PRO A 460 -10.07 -3.84 14.25
CA PRO A 460 -10.02 -2.39 14.41
C PRO A 460 -11.40 -1.73 14.21
N SER A 461 -11.52 -0.48 14.65
CA SER A 461 -12.70 0.36 14.49
C SER A 461 -12.33 1.73 13.92
N GLY A 462 -13.30 2.42 13.31
CA GLY A 462 -13.10 3.76 12.75
C GLY A 462 -12.54 3.73 11.33
N THR A 463 -12.09 4.86 10.83
CA THR A 463 -11.48 4.95 9.49
C THR A 463 -9.97 4.81 9.61
N CYS A 464 -9.37 4.05 8.69
CA CYS A 464 -7.95 3.82 8.58
C CYS A 464 -7.46 4.18 7.17
N TRP A 465 -6.27 4.76 7.09
CA TRP A 465 -5.58 5.13 5.84
C TRP A 465 -4.08 4.97 6.02
N THR A 466 -3.33 5.05 4.94
CA THR A 466 -1.86 5.09 4.99
C THR A 466 -1.37 6.36 4.27
N PRO A 467 -0.42 7.12 4.83
CA PRO A 467 0.24 8.20 4.10
C PRO A 467 1.18 7.67 3.01
N ASP A 468 1.64 6.42 3.15
CA ASP A 468 2.43 5.67 2.16
C ASP A 468 1.50 4.67 1.48
N ALA A 469 0.97 5.04 0.32
CA ALA A 469 0.03 4.22 -0.43
C ALA A 469 0.63 2.90 -0.96
N TRP A 470 1.95 2.68 -0.87
CA TRP A 470 2.61 1.58 -1.61
C TRP A 470 3.12 0.45 -0.75
N ALA A 471 3.40 0.74 0.52
CA ALA A 471 3.91 -0.26 1.45
C ALA A 471 3.52 0.03 2.90
N GLY A 472 2.95 1.22 3.16
CA GLY A 472 2.65 1.67 4.51
C GLY A 472 1.58 0.83 5.19
N LEU A 473 1.78 0.62 6.49
CA LEU A 473 0.72 0.11 7.35
C LEU A 473 -0.36 1.18 7.51
N MET A 474 -1.62 0.77 7.47
CA MET A 474 -2.73 1.67 7.71
C MET A 474 -2.79 2.05 9.19
N ALA A 475 -3.03 3.31 9.46
CA ALA A 475 -3.29 3.87 10.78
C ALA A 475 -4.75 4.30 10.90
N CYS A 476 -5.37 4.06 12.05
CA CYS A 476 -6.77 4.39 12.31
C CYS A 476 -6.90 5.62 13.22
N GLY A 477 -7.88 6.49 12.97
CA GLY A 477 -8.29 7.53 13.93
C GLY A 477 -7.47 8.84 13.98
N GLY A 478 -6.62 9.14 13.00
CA GLY A 478 -6.03 10.49 12.78
C GLY A 478 -6.72 11.38 11.72
N THR A 479 -5.94 12.27 11.09
CA THR A 479 -6.36 13.07 9.93
C THR A 479 -5.94 12.41 8.62
N VAL A 480 -6.83 12.39 7.62
CA VAL A 480 -6.54 11.90 6.26
C VAL A 480 -5.40 12.72 5.65
N LEU A 481 -4.38 12.04 5.18
CA LEU A 481 -3.29 12.66 4.43
C LEU A 481 -3.35 12.13 3.00
N ALA A 482 -3.50 13.02 2.02
CA ALA A 482 -3.35 12.65 0.63
C ALA A 482 -1.91 12.14 0.41
N PRO A 483 -1.68 10.97 -0.19
CA PRO A 483 -0.35 10.54 -0.58
C PRO A 483 0.20 11.50 -1.66
N SER A 484 1.54 11.55 -1.81
CA SER A 484 2.12 12.21 -2.99
C SER A 484 1.76 11.46 -4.27
N LYS A 485 1.58 12.22 -5.34
CA LYS A 485 1.15 11.77 -6.68
C LYS A 485 1.97 10.58 -7.16
N VAL A 486 1.36 9.40 -7.33
CA VAL A 486 1.82 8.28 -8.19
C VAL A 486 0.61 7.40 -8.54
N LEU A 487 0.80 6.49 -9.49
CA LEU A 487 -0.03 6.16 -10.62
C LEU A 487 -0.81 4.84 -10.41
N GLU A 488 -2.14 4.88 -10.38
CA GLU A 488 -2.97 3.82 -10.96
C GLU A 488 -3.15 4.13 -12.46
N ASP A 489 -2.78 3.20 -13.34
CA ASP A 489 -3.02 3.22 -14.80
C ASP A 489 -2.20 4.22 -15.67
N SER A 490 -0.91 4.47 -15.42
CA SER A 490 -0.11 5.40 -16.22
C SER A 490 0.81 4.80 -17.30
N ILE A 491 0.49 3.62 -17.82
CA ILE A 491 1.11 3.12 -19.05
C ILE A 491 0.02 2.36 -19.81
N ALA A 492 -0.59 2.79 -20.92
CA ALA A 492 -0.74 4.05 -21.64
C ALA A 492 -2.03 3.86 -22.51
N PRO A 493 -2.60 4.89 -23.13
CA PRO A 493 -3.67 4.78 -24.13
C PRO A 493 -3.29 3.96 -25.39
N ASP A 494 -2.04 3.50 -25.50
CA ASP A 494 -1.48 2.94 -26.74
C ASP A 494 -0.89 1.54 -26.51
N GLY A 495 -1.74 0.52 -26.62
CA GLY A 495 -1.41 -0.83 -27.13
C GLY A 495 -0.71 -1.82 -26.20
N GLY A 496 -1.43 -2.88 -25.78
CA GLY A 496 -0.76 -4.10 -25.31
C GLY A 496 -1.52 -5.05 -24.39
N ASN A 497 -2.79 -5.38 -24.70
CA ASN A 497 -3.31 -6.75 -24.65
C ASN A 497 -4.56 -6.86 -25.52
#